data_AF-A0A8J4XS72-F1
#
_entry.id   AF-A0A8J4XS72-F1
#
_cell.length_a   1.000
_cell.length_b   1.000
_cell.length_c   1.000
_cell.angle_alpha   90.00
_cell.angle_beta   90.00
_cell.angle_gamma   90.00
#
_symmetry.space_group_name_H-M   'P 1'
#
loop_
_entity.id
_entity.type
_entity.pdbx_description
1 polymer ?
#
loop_
_entity_poly.entity_id
_entity_poly.type
_entity_poly.pdbx_seq_one_letter_code
_entity_poly.pdbx_strand_id
1 'polypeptide(L)'
;MFHAFTGCDTVSCFGGRGKKTAWDTWTTYGDVTPAFCALGAMPDPRAIDAWMQPLERFVVLLYDRTSTEEGVNQARKQLFSRKGRAIDRSASYTGCTHPTHQESCLPGWSLLGPNDDPCSRASVTK
;
A
#
# COMPACT_ATOMS: atom_id res chain seq x y z
N MET A 1 -14.86 6.35 -1.19
CA MET A 1 -13.77 6.42 -0.19
C MET A 1 -13.10 5.06 0.06
N PHE A 2 -13.83 4.01 0.47
CA PHE A 2 -13.24 2.67 0.70
C PHE A 2 -12.48 2.11 -0.52
N HIS A 3 -12.98 2.37 -1.74
CA HIS A 3 -12.29 2.03 -2.99
C HIS A 3 -10.88 2.62 -3.13
N ALA A 4 -10.57 3.76 -2.49
CA ALA A 4 -9.22 4.33 -2.50
C ALA A 4 -8.22 3.46 -1.73
N PHE A 5 -8.68 2.69 -0.74
CA PHE A 5 -7.85 1.79 0.07
C PHE A 5 -7.79 0.35 -0.45
N THR A 6 -8.68 -0.04 -1.37
CA THR A 6 -8.80 -1.44 -1.82
C THR A 6 -8.64 -1.62 -3.32
N GLY A 7 -8.65 -0.51 -4.07
CA GLY A 7 -8.81 -0.52 -5.52
C GLY A 7 -10.26 -0.71 -5.97
N CYS A 8 -10.50 -0.41 -7.24
CA CYS A 8 -11.66 -0.79 -8.05
C CYS A 8 -11.28 -2.00 -8.92
N ASP A 9 -12.26 -2.68 -9.51
CA ASP A 9 -12.06 -3.93 -10.27
C ASP A 9 -11.14 -3.78 -11.50
N THR A 10 -10.85 -2.55 -11.93
CA THR A 10 -9.96 -2.22 -13.07
C THR A 10 -8.62 -1.60 -12.68
N VAL A 11 -8.37 -1.31 -11.40
CA VAL A 11 -7.10 -0.71 -10.93
C VAL A 11 -6.39 -1.66 -9.97
N SER A 12 -5.06 -1.63 -9.96
CA SER A 12 -4.27 -2.52 -9.11
C SER A 12 -4.70 -2.39 -7.65
N CYS A 13 -5.19 -3.47 -7.06
CA CYS A 13 -5.32 -3.57 -5.61
C CYS A 13 -3.93 -3.43 -4.97
N PHE A 14 -3.87 -2.87 -3.77
CA PHE A 14 -2.65 -2.91 -2.98
C PHE A 14 -2.24 -4.38 -2.81
N GLY A 15 -0.99 -4.73 -3.10
CA GLY A 15 -0.54 -6.12 -3.23
C GLY A 15 -1.00 -7.01 -2.05
N GLY A 16 -1.92 -7.94 -2.34
CA GLY A 16 -2.49 -8.85 -1.34
C GLY A 16 -3.52 -8.25 -0.37
N ARG A 17 -3.92 -6.98 -0.53
CA ARG A 17 -4.90 -6.29 0.31
C ARG A 17 -6.11 -5.86 -0.52
N GLY A 18 -7.22 -6.55 -0.28
CA GLY A 18 -8.49 -6.32 -0.96
C GLY A 18 -9.58 -5.83 -0.01
N LYS A 19 -10.82 -5.82 -0.52
CA LYS A 19 -12.02 -5.40 0.23
C LYS A 19 -12.18 -6.16 1.57
N LYS A 20 -11.94 -7.47 1.57
CA LYS A 20 -12.03 -8.32 2.77
C LYS A 20 -11.02 -7.93 3.85
N THR A 21 -9.73 -7.80 3.50
CA THR A 21 -8.69 -7.45 4.48
C THR A 21 -8.87 -6.04 5.02
N ALA A 22 -9.33 -5.10 4.19
CA ALA A 22 -9.64 -3.75 4.64
C ALA A 22 -10.86 -3.72 5.57
N TRP A 23 -11.88 -4.55 5.30
CA TRP A 23 -13.03 -4.71 6.18
C TRP A 23 -12.62 -5.28 7.53
N ASP A 24 -11.82 -6.36 7.54
CA ASP A 24 -11.33 -6.96 8.78
C ASP A 24 -10.45 -6.01 9.59
N THR A 25 -9.69 -5.13 8.92
CA THR A 25 -8.89 -4.09 9.58
C THR A 25 -9.80 -3.06 10.23
N TRP A 26 -10.84 -2.61 9.52
CA TRP A 26 -11.79 -1.64 10.03
C TRP A 26 -12.57 -2.17 11.23
N THR A 27 -13.01 -3.43 11.20
CA THR A 27 -13.70 -4.04 12.36
C THR A 27 -12.81 -4.14 13.60
N THR A 28 -11.49 -4.19 13.44
CA THR A 28 -10.52 -4.23 14.55
C THR A 28 -10.07 -2.83 15.00
N TYR A 29 -10.07 -1.86 14.08
CA TYR A 29 -9.67 -0.48 14.34
C TYR A 29 -10.85 0.46 14.06
N GLY A 30 -11.80 0.49 15.00
CA GLY A 30 -13.04 1.28 14.89
C GLY A 30 -12.82 2.80 14.91
N ASP A 31 -11.69 3.27 15.42
CA ASP A 31 -11.36 4.70 15.56
C ASP A 31 -11.24 5.43 14.21
N VAL A 32 -11.08 4.68 13.10
CA VAL A 32 -11.08 5.25 11.75
C VAL A 32 -12.49 5.62 11.26
N THR A 33 -13.55 5.11 11.89
CA THR A 33 -14.94 5.29 11.43
C THR A 33 -15.35 6.76 11.31
N PRO A 34 -15.07 7.64 12.31
CA PRO A 34 -15.40 9.06 12.20
C PRO A 34 -14.68 9.73 11.02
N ALA A 35 -13.41 9.38 10.77
CA ALA A 35 -12.66 9.88 9.62
C ALA A 35 -13.30 9.45 8.30
N PHE A 36 -13.74 8.19 8.21
CA PHE A 36 -14.42 7.69 7.02
C PHE A 36 -15.77 8.37 6.77
N CYS A 37 -16.55 8.61 7.83
CA CYS A 37 -17.81 9.36 7.75
C CYS A 37 -17.57 10.81 7.31
N ALA A 38 -16.59 11.49 7.90
CA ALA A 38 -16.26 12.87 7.56
C ALA A 38 -15.81 13.03 6.10
N LEU A 39 -14.99 12.10 5.60
CA LEU A 39 -14.56 12.09 4.20
C LEU A 39 -15.70 11.73 3.24
N GLY A 40 -16.70 10.96 3.68
CA GLY A 40 -17.85 10.56 2.86
C GLY A 40 -18.95 11.62 2.75
N ALA A 41 -19.14 12.46 3.78
CA ALA A 41 -20.27 13.38 3.91
C ALA A 41 -20.03 14.78 3.27
N MET A 42 -18.97 14.93 2.47
CA MET A 42 -18.30 16.17 2.05
C MET A 42 -17.17 16.59 3.00
N PRO A 43 -15.91 16.34 2.63
CA PRO A 43 -14.77 16.74 3.44
C PRO A 43 -14.61 18.27 3.41
N ASP A 44 -14.60 18.91 4.59
CA ASP A 44 -14.04 20.25 4.71
C ASP A 44 -12.52 20.13 4.58
N PRO A 45 -11.89 20.72 3.54
CA PRO A 45 -10.45 20.66 3.34
C PRO A 45 -9.65 21.14 4.55
N ARG A 46 -10.21 22.04 5.36
CA ARG A 46 -9.57 22.58 6.56
C ARG A 46 -9.62 21.61 7.74
N ALA A 47 -10.50 20.62 7.71
CA ALA A 47 -10.67 19.61 8.75
C ALA A 47 -10.00 18.27 8.38
N ILE A 48 -9.45 18.11 7.17
CA ILE A 48 -8.80 16.85 6.73
C ILE A 48 -7.63 16.48 7.64
N ASP A 49 -6.83 17.46 8.07
CA ASP A 49 -5.66 17.22 8.92
C ASP A 49 -6.03 16.54 10.25
N ALA A 50 -7.21 16.83 10.78
CA ALA A 50 -7.73 16.18 11.99
C ALA A 50 -8.00 14.68 11.79
N TRP A 51 -8.23 14.26 10.54
CA TRP A 51 -8.52 12.87 10.17
C TRP A 51 -7.29 12.11 9.65
N MET A 52 -6.19 12.81 9.35
CA MET A 52 -5.00 12.17 8.79
C MET A 52 -4.41 11.09 9.69
N GLN A 53 -4.37 11.32 11.01
CA GLN A 53 -3.80 10.34 11.95
C GLN A 53 -4.56 9.00 11.97
N PRO A 54 -5.90 8.95 12.18
CA PRO A 54 -6.65 7.71 12.07
C PRO A 54 -6.51 7.02 10.70
N LEU A 55 -6.43 7.79 9.61
CA LEU A 55 -6.27 7.24 8.26
C LEU A 55 -4.89 6.62 8.06
N GLU A 56 -3.84 7.26 8.54
CA GLU A 56 -2.48 6.70 8.50
C GLU A 56 -2.38 5.42 9.33
N ARG A 57 -2.93 5.43 10.55
CA ARG A 57 -2.94 4.23 11.41
C ARG A 57 -3.70 3.08 10.75
N PHE A 58 -4.84 3.37 10.13
CA PHE A 58 -5.58 2.37 9.37
C PHE A 58 -4.74 1.76 8.24
N VAL A 59 -3.98 2.56 7.49
CA VAL A 59 -3.08 2.06 6.44
C VAL A 59 -1.96 1.21 7.03
N VAL A 60 -1.36 1.63 8.15
CA VAL A 60 -0.32 0.83 8.82
C VAL A 60 -0.86 -0.55 9.21
N LEU A 61 -2.01 -0.60 9.87
CA LEU A 61 -2.66 -1.86 10.28
C LEU A 61 -3.13 -2.70 9.09
N LEU A 62 -3.54 -2.03 7.99
CA LEU A 62 -3.92 -2.70 6.76
C LEU A 62 -2.77 -3.50 6.17
N TYR A 63 -1.51 -3.12 6.41
CA TYR A 63 -0.31 -3.81 5.92
C TYR A 63 0.35 -4.70 6.98
N ASP A 64 0.46 -4.22 8.21
CA ASP A 64 1.02 -4.94 9.34
C ASP A 64 0.10 -4.77 10.55
N ARG A 65 -0.75 -5.78 10.76
CA ARG A 65 -1.75 -5.80 11.82
C ARG A 65 -1.12 -5.80 13.23
N THR A 66 0.16 -6.13 13.32
CA THR A 66 0.93 -6.18 14.58
C THR A 66 1.77 -4.92 14.81
N SER A 67 1.78 -4.00 13.84
CA SER A 67 2.54 -2.76 13.94
C SER A 67 2.01 -1.87 15.07
N THR A 68 2.94 -1.33 15.83
CA THR A 68 2.68 -0.33 16.87
C THR A 68 2.83 1.10 16.37
N GLU A 69 3.21 1.28 15.10
CA GLU A 69 3.47 2.60 14.51
C GLU A 69 2.16 3.29 14.14
N GLU A 70 2.01 4.57 14.50
CA GLU A 70 0.78 5.32 14.24
C GLU A 70 0.77 5.94 12.84
N GLY A 71 1.96 6.32 12.34
CA GLY A 71 2.10 7.00 11.05
C GLY A 71 2.71 6.11 9.96
N VAL A 72 2.27 6.32 8.71
CA VAL A 72 2.81 5.61 7.53
C VAL A 72 4.32 5.87 7.38
N ASN A 73 4.77 7.09 7.61
CA ASN A 73 6.19 7.43 7.53
C ASN A 73 7.02 6.76 8.62
N GLN A 74 6.46 6.58 9.82
CA GLN A 74 7.13 5.90 10.93
C GLN A 74 7.25 4.40 10.63
N ALA A 75 6.15 3.77 10.19
CA ALA A 75 6.14 2.38 9.73
C ALA A 75 7.13 2.15 8.57
N ARG A 76 7.17 3.07 7.60
CA ARG A 76 8.13 3.04 6.49
C ARG A 76 9.57 3.15 6.98
N LYS A 77 9.85 4.09 7.88
CA LYS A 77 11.18 4.25 8.49
C LYS A 77 11.61 2.99 9.22
N GLN A 78 10.73 2.38 10.02
CA GLN A 78 11.01 1.09 10.68
C GLN A 78 11.33 -0.02 9.69
N LEU A 79 10.60 -0.11 8.59
CA LEU A 79 10.82 -1.14 7.56
C LEU A 79 12.22 -1.03 6.94
N PHE A 80 12.68 0.19 6.65
CA PHE A 80 14.00 0.42 6.05
C PHE A 80 15.15 0.44 7.07
N SER A 81 14.87 0.79 8.32
CA SER A 81 15.89 0.83 9.38
C SER A 81 16.17 -0.55 9.96
N ARG A 82 15.19 -1.47 9.94
CA ARG A 82 15.36 -2.83 10.40
C ARG A 82 15.88 -3.71 9.26
N LYS A 83 17.18 -3.99 9.26
CA LYS A 83 17.76 -5.08 8.45
C LYS A 83 17.01 -6.39 8.74
N GLY A 84 16.31 -6.94 7.74
CA GLY A 84 15.94 -8.36 7.74
C GLY A 84 14.62 -8.77 8.38
N ARG A 85 13.57 -7.95 8.39
CA ARG A 85 12.22 -8.53 8.45
C ARG A 85 11.83 -8.98 7.05
N ALA A 86 11.66 -10.29 6.84
CA ALA A 86 10.81 -10.74 5.76
C ALA A 86 9.48 -10.01 5.95
N ILE A 87 9.08 -9.16 4.99
CA ILE A 87 7.70 -8.69 4.93
C ILE A 87 6.90 -9.98 4.94
N ASP A 88 6.15 -10.22 6.02
CA ASP A 88 5.44 -11.46 6.21
C ASP A 88 4.67 -11.73 4.93
N ARG A 89 4.98 -12.87 4.31
CA ARG A 89 4.26 -13.40 3.16
C ARG A 89 2.95 -13.93 3.72
N SER A 90 2.15 -13.05 4.32
CA SER A 90 0.89 -13.34 4.97
C SER A 90 -0.19 -13.50 3.89
N ALA A 91 0.02 -14.53 3.09
CA ALA A 91 -0.94 -15.33 2.37
C ALA A 91 -0.06 -16.44 1.80
N SER A 92 -0.23 -17.65 2.32
CA SER A 92 0.09 -18.88 1.61
C SER A 92 -0.35 -18.71 0.14
N TYR A 93 0.59 -18.42 -0.74
CA TYR A 93 0.44 -18.66 -2.16
C TYR A 93 0.27 -20.18 -2.27
N THR A 94 -0.95 -20.69 -2.14
CA THR A 94 -1.30 -21.90 -2.89
C THR A 94 -1.17 -21.47 -4.33
N GLY A 95 -0.02 -21.79 -4.92
CA GLY A 95 0.23 -21.54 -6.33
C GLY A 95 -0.92 -22.15 -7.12
N CYS A 96 -1.72 -21.30 -7.75
CA CYS A 96 -2.56 -21.74 -8.84
C CYS A 96 -1.60 -22.12 -9.96
N THR A 97 -1.30 -23.42 -10.08
CA THR A 97 -0.71 -23.98 -11.29
C THR A 97 -1.78 -23.91 -12.37
N HIS A 98 -1.91 -22.76 -13.00
CA HIS A 98 -2.58 -22.63 -14.28
C HIS A 98 -1.64 -21.88 -15.21
N PRO A 99 -1.12 -22.51 -16.27
CA PRO A 99 -0.18 -21.87 -17.17
C PRO A 99 -0.96 -20.98 -18.12
N THR A 100 -0.79 -19.66 -18.00
CA THR A 100 -0.61 -18.74 -19.15
C THR A 100 -0.46 -17.31 -18.65
N HIS A 101 0.47 -16.60 -19.30
CA HIS A 101 0.79 -15.17 -19.18
C HIS A 101 1.67 -14.74 -17.99
N GLN A 102 2.96 -15.01 -18.13
CA GLN A 102 4.03 -14.50 -17.29
C GLN A 102 4.48 -13.14 -17.84
N GLU A 103 3.87 -12.05 -17.39
CA GLU A 103 4.48 -10.71 -17.45
C GLU A 103 3.73 -9.77 -16.49
N SER A 104 4.49 -8.98 -15.72
CA SER A 104 4.05 -7.87 -14.85
C SER A 104 3.68 -8.11 -13.37
N CYS A 105 4.28 -9.09 -12.69
CA CYS A 105 4.30 -9.10 -11.22
C CYS A 105 5.74 -9.10 -10.67
N LEU A 106 6.54 -8.11 -11.10
CA LEU A 106 7.78 -7.81 -10.40
C LEU A 106 7.49 -6.74 -9.33
N PRO A 107 7.90 -6.96 -8.07
CA PRO A 107 7.82 -5.93 -7.05
C PRO A 107 8.74 -4.75 -7.42
N GLY A 108 8.34 -3.52 -7.15
CA GLY A 108 8.99 -2.29 -7.65
C GLY A 108 10.47 -2.09 -7.28
N TRP A 109 11.05 -2.93 -6.43
CA TRP A 109 12.50 -2.93 -6.15
C TRP A 109 13.32 -3.66 -7.22
N SER A 110 12.69 -4.44 -8.10
CA SER A 110 13.36 -5.13 -9.21
C SER A 110 13.84 -4.18 -10.33
N LEU A 111 13.50 -2.89 -10.27
CA LEU A 111 13.90 -1.88 -11.26
C LEU A 111 15.08 -1.00 -10.82
N LEU A 112 15.60 -1.18 -9.61
CA LEU A 112 16.83 -0.52 -9.18
C LEU A 112 18.02 -1.37 -9.61
N GLY A 113 18.42 -1.20 -10.88
CA GLY A 113 19.68 -1.72 -11.39
C GLY A 113 20.89 -1.04 -10.70
N PRO A 114 22.07 -1.69 -10.71
CA PRO A 114 23.30 -1.08 -10.20
C PRO A 114 23.62 0.20 -10.98
N ASN A 115 24.13 1.21 -10.28
CA ASN A 115 24.64 2.44 -10.88
C ASN A 115 25.73 2.12 -11.91
N ASP A 116 25.44 2.33 -13.19
CA ASP A 116 26.43 2.51 -14.25
C ASP A 116 25.95 3.64 -15.16
N ASP A 117 26.45 4.85 -14.93
CA ASP A 117 26.53 5.91 -15.95
C ASP A 117 27.57 5.46 -17.00
N PRO A 118 27.27 5.53 -18.31
CA PRO A 118 27.67 6.75 -19.02
C PRO A 118 26.76 7.17 -20.18
N CYS A 119 26.52 8.48 -20.23
CA CYS A 119 26.49 9.34 -21.42
C CYS A 119 26.84 8.67 -22.78
N SER A 120 25.88 8.58 -23.71
CA SER A 120 25.97 9.11 -25.08
C SER A 120 24.88 8.56 -26.02
N ARG A 121 24.48 9.44 -26.95
CA ARG A 121 23.82 9.18 -28.24
C ARG A 121 22.28 9.24 -28.25
N ALA A 122 21.78 10.46 -28.17
CA ALA A 122 20.53 10.81 -28.85
C ALA A 122 20.79 10.90 -30.35
N SER A 123 20.09 10.08 -31.14
CA SER A 123 19.90 10.30 -32.56
C SER A 123 18.42 10.64 -32.77
N VAL A 124 18.16 11.92 -33.02
CA VAL A 124 16.87 12.40 -33.51
C VAL A 124 16.79 12.07 -34.99
N THR A 125 15.75 11.35 -35.42
CA THR A 125 15.32 11.37 -36.82
C THR A 125 13.88 11.85 -36.90
N LYS A 126 13.72 12.82 -37.80
CA LYS A 126 12.59 13.69 -38.07
C LYS A 126 11.47 12.96 -38.79
#